data_AF-A0A941W045-F1
#
_entry.id   AF-A0A941W045-F1
#
_cell.length_a   1.000
_cell.length_b   1.000
_cell.length_c   1.000
_cell.angle_alpha   90.00
_cell.angle_beta   90.00
_cell.angle_gamma   90.00
#
_symmetry.space_group_name_H-M   'P 1'
#
loop_
_entity.id
_entity.type
_entity.pdbx_description
1 polymer ?
#
loop_
_entity_poly.entity_id
_entity_poly.type
_entity_poly.pdbx_seq_one_letter_code
_entity_poly.pdbx_strand_id
1 'polypeptide(L)' 'ALTADIPDYSLHRGQVGTVVDILADGQAFEVEFSDRQGHTYESVGLRPDQIMALHFEPASPPAKPVAEPA' A
#
# COMPACT_ATOMS: atom_id res chain seq x y z
N ALA A 1 2.20 2.06 -1.48
CA ALA A 1 3.53 2.19 -2.12
C ALA A 1 4.52 1.24 -1.49
N LEU A 2 5.54 0.81 -2.24
CA LEU A 2 6.61 -0.07 -1.76
C LEU A 2 7.49 0.61 -0.70
N THR A 3 7.87 -0.14 0.34
CA THR A 3 8.76 0.32 1.42
C THR A 3 10.23 -0.03 1.17
N ALA A 4 10.51 -0.94 0.25
CA ALA A 4 11.84 -1.39 -0.16
C ALA A 4 11.89 -1.69 -1.66
N ASP A 5 13.10 -1.78 -2.22
CA ASP A 5 13.30 -2.27 -3.58
C ASP A 5 12.99 -3.77 -3.66
N ILE A 6 12.45 -4.21 -4.80
CA ILE A 6 12.21 -5.63 -5.10
C ILE A 6 12.82 -5.93 -6.48
N PRO A 7 14.14 -6.20 -6.53
CA PRO A 7 14.89 -6.32 -7.78
C PRO A 7 14.37 -7.41 -8.72
N ASP A 8 13.84 -8.50 -8.17
CA ASP A 8 13.31 -9.64 -8.95
C ASP A 8 12.17 -9.24 -9.89
N TYR A 9 11.44 -8.18 -9.55
CA TYR A 9 10.33 -7.63 -10.34
C TYR A 9 10.64 -6.25 -10.92
N SER A 10 11.90 -5.81 -10.85
CA SER A 10 12.32 -4.46 -11.26
C SER A 10 11.51 -3.33 -10.60
N LEU A 11 11.05 -3.54 -9.36
CA LEU A 11 10.26 -2.55 -8.63
C LEU A 11 11.14 -1.79 -7.64
N HIS A 12 10.93 -0.48 -7.58
CA HIS A 12 11.70 0.41 -6.70
C HIS A 12 10.91 0.81 -5.46
N ARG A 13 11.63 1.06 -4.36
CA ARG A 13 11.05 1.69 -3.16
C ARG A 13 10.30 2.97 -3.54
N GLY A 14 9.11 3.15 -2.97
CA GLY A 14 8.25 4.29 -3.22
C GLY A 14 7.32 4.12 -4.42
N GLN A 15 7.49 3.06 -5.23
CA GLN A 15 6.60 2.81 -6.36
C GLN A 15 5.17 2.51 -5.89
N VAL A 16 4.21 3.06 -6.63
CA VAL A 16 2.78 2.96 -6.30
C VAL A 16 2.17 1.86 -7.16
N GLY A 17 1.46 0.95 -6.50
CA GLY A 17 0.65 -0.09 -7.12
C GLY A 17 -0.75 -0.11 -6.50
N THR A 18 -1.65 -0.84 -7.15
CA THR A 18 -3.05 -0.98 -6.76
C THR A 18 -3.25 -2.35 -6.12
N VAL A 19 -3.83 -2.40 -4.92
CA VAL A 19 -4.22 -3.68 -4.31
C VAL A 19 -5.46 -4.19 -5.06
N VAL A 20 -5.34 -5.37 -5.66
CA VAL A 20 -6.43 -6.00 -6.43
C VAL A 20 -7.07 -7.19 -5.70
N ASP A 21 -6.36 -7.78 -4.73
CA ASP A 21 -6.92 -8.84 -3.88
C ASP A 21 -6.26 -8.88 -2.48
N ILE A 22 -6.99 -9.44 -1.50
CA ILE A 22 -6.50 -9.71 -0.15
C ILE A 22 -6.27 -11.21 -0.03
N LEU A 23 -5.02 -11.59 0.21
CA LEU A 23 -4.58 -12.98 0.25
C LEU A 23 -4.33 -13.42 1.70
N ALA A 24 -4.46 -14.73 1.93
CA ALA A 24 -4.13 -15.37 3.21
C ALA A 24 -4.66 -14.60 4.43
N ASP A 25 -5.96 -14.26 4.42
CA ASP A 25 -6.64 -13.55 5.52
C ASP A 25 -5.95 -12.22 5.93
N GLY A 26 -5.39 -11.51 4.96
CA GLY A 26 -4.71 -10.22 5.17
C GLY A 26 -3.23 -10.33 5.53
N GLN A 27 -2.64 -11.52 5.45
CA GLN A 27 -1.18 -11.69 5.59
C GLN A 27 -0.42 -11.34 4.30
N ALA A 28 -1.12 -11.20 3.17
CA ALA A 28 -0.56 -10.72 1.92
C ALA A 28 -1.62 -10.00 1.07
N PHE A 29 -1.16 -9.26 0.07
CA PHE A 29 -1.99 -8.52 -0.87
C PHE A 29 -1.47 -8.76 -2.28
N GLU A 30 -2.37 -9.05 -3.22
CA GLU A 30 -2.01 -9.02 -4.63
C GLU A 30 -1.98 -7.56 -5.07
N VAL A 31 -0.82 -7.08 -5.51
CA VAL A 31 -0.61 -5.69 -5.92
C VAL A 31 -0.20 -5.61 -7.38
N GLU A 32 -1.00 -4.88 -8.14
CA GLU A 32 -0.78 -4.61 -9.55
C GLU A 32 0.01 -3.32 -9.75
N PHE A 33 1.00 -3.35 -10.64
CA PHE A 33 1.76 -2.18 -11.07
C PHE A 33 1.52 -1.91 -12.55
N SER A 34 1.07 -0.69 -12.85
CA SER A 34 0.73 -0.26 -14.20
C SER A 34 1.66 0.87 -14.67
N ASP A 35 1.92 0.92 -15.97
CA ASP A 35 2.64 2.01 -16.60
C ASP A 35 1.79 3.29 -16.66
N ARG A 36 2.34 4.37 -17.24
CA ARG A 36 1.62 5.64 -17.39
C ARG A 36 0.41 5.58 -18.34
N GLN A 37 0.31 4.52 -19.14
CA GLN A 37 -0.82 4.29 -20.04
C GLN A 37 -1.89 3.40 -19.37
N GLY A 38 -1.66 2.95 -18.13
CA GLY A 38 -2.56 2.07 -17.40
C GLY A 38 -2.39 0.58 -17.74
N HIS A 39 -1.33 0.20 -18.46
CA HIS A 39 -1.06 -1.21 -18.72
C HIS A 39 -0.32 -1.83 -17.56
N THR A 40 -0.88 -2.90 -17.01
CA THR A 40 -0.21 -3.76 -16.03
C THR A 40 1.04 -4.36 -16.64
N TYR A 41 2.17 -4.21 -15.94
CA TYR A 41 3.41 -4.88 -16.29
C TYR A 41 3.87 -5.86 -15.22
N GLU A 42 3.44 -5.70 -13.97
CA GLU A 42 3.73 -6.66 -12.89
C GLU A 42 2.52 -6.82 -11.96
N SER A 43 2.36 -8.03 -11.42
CA SER A 43 1.41 -8.36 -10.36
C SER A 43 2.13 -9.23 -9.35
N VAL A 44 2.21 -8.77 -8.10
CA VAL A 44 3.06 -9.39 -7.07
C VAL A 44 2.29 -9.48 -5.75
N GLY A 45 2.36 -10.66 -5.13
CA GLY A 45 1.92 -10.88 -3.76
C GLY A 45 2.90 -10.24 -2.76
N LEU A 46 2.46 -9.21 -2.05
CA LEU A 46 3.27 -8.44 -1.10
C LEU A 46 2.75 -8.58 0.33
N ARG A 47 3.67 -8.69 1.27
CA ARG A 47 3.35 -8.68 2.70
C ARG A 47 3.05 -7.27 3.21
N PRO A 48 2.32 -7.12 4.33
CA PRO A 48 2.04 -5.82 4.94
C PRO A 48 3.29 -4.97 5.21
N ASP A 49 4.43 -5.56 5.58
CA ASP A 49 5.69 -4.86 5.87
C ASP A 49 6.36 -4.27 4.62
N GLN A 50 6.01 -4.77 3.43
CA GLN A 50 6.58 -4.34 2.15
C GLN A 50 5.82 -3.16 1.52
N ILE A 51 4.69 -2.76 2.10
CA ILE A 51 3.82 -1.72 1.58
C ILE A 51 3.42 -0.71 2.66
N MET A 52 3.18 0.53 2.24
CA MET A 52 2.57 1.57 3.07
C MET A 52 1.31 2.13 2.38
N ALA A 53 0.29 2.43 3.18
CA ALA A 53 -0.87 3.19 2.73
C ALA A 53 -0.44 4.63 2.37
N LEU A 54 -0.97 5.15 1.26
CA LEU A 54 -0.73 6.53 0.84
C LEU A 54 -1.90 7.41 1.29
N HIS A 55 -1.57 8.55 1.87
CA HIS A 55 -2.53 9.60 2.21
C HIS A 55 -2.33 10.76 1.24
N PHE A 56 -3.35 11.06 0.43
CA PHE A 56 -3.31 12.15 -0.55
C PHE A 56 -3.82 13.48 0.02
N GLU A 57 -4.48 13.42 1.17
CA GLU A 57 -4.97 14.56 1.91
C GLU A 57 -4.21 14.70 3.24
N PRO A 58 -4.10 15.91 3.79
CA PRO A 58 -3.56 16.11 5.13
C PRO A 58 -4.37 15.31 6.16
N ALA A 59 -3.67 14.70 7.12
CA ALA A 59 -4.34 14.09 8.26
C ALA A 59 -5.16 15.16 9.00
N SER A 60 -6.45 14.87 9.24
CA SER A 60 -7.21 15.68 10.18
C SER A 60 -6.54 15.61 11.54
N PRO A 61 -6.52 16.71 12.32
CA PRO A 61 -5.99 16.67 13.67
C PRO A 61 -6.73 15.57 14.45
N PRO A 62 -6.01 14.77 15.26
CA PRO A 62 -6.63 13.70 16.01
C PRO A 62 -7.79 14.26 16.83
N ALA A 63 -8.93 13.56 16.80
CA ALA A 63 -10.07 13.94 17.64
C ALA A 63 -9.58 14.01 19.09
N LYS A 64 -9.82 15.14 19.77
CA LYS A 64 -9.54 15.25 21.20
C LYS A 64 -10.28 14.10 21.89
N PRO A 65 -9.62 13.37 22.81
CA PRO A 65 -10.32 12.39 23.62
C PRO A 65 -11.51 13.08 24.27
N VAL A 66 -12.73 12.61 23.98
CA VAL A 66 -13.90 12.96 24.79
C VAL A 66 -13.55 12.50 26.19
N ALA A 67 -13.38 13.46 27.11
CA ALA A 67 -13.24 13.14 28.52
C ALA A 67 -14.52 12.39 28.93
N GLU A 68 -14.36 11.11 29.27
CA GLU A 68 -15.43 10.30 29.83
C GLU A 68 -15.87 10.99 31.15
N PRO A 69 -17.15 11.35 31.32
CA PRO A 69 -17.62 11.94 32.56
C PRO A 69 -17.50 10.91 33.69
N ALA A 70 -16.97 11.37 34.82
CA ALA A 70 -16.75 10.60 36.05
C ALA A 70 -18.03 10.10 36.72
#